data_AF-A0A1A9B9K0-F1
#
_entry.id   AF-A0A1A9B9K0-F1
#
_cell.length_a   1.000
_cell.length_b   1.000
_cell.length_c   1.000
_cell.angle_alpha   90.00
_cell.angle_beta   90.00
_cell.angle_gamma   90.00
#
_symmetry.space_group_name_H-M   'P 1'
#
loop_
_entity.id
_entity.type
_entity.pdbx_description
1 polymer ?
#
loop_
_entity_poly.entity_id
_entity_poly.type
_entity_poly.pdbx_seq_one_letter_code
_entity_poly.pdbx_strand_id
1 'polypeptide(L)'
;MTYQPGERVALEHTGDLHTLLRPGDEGTVRHYDPDQRVLEVNWDSGSCLSMLLGAGDRVRRLPAPTGVASWEQVLDAMRVAGTAAGWDAAVWWAQNLIGGRATGDVRDVARQVLAGIDDVDPPVMDGLPTVDRYVLAEDRDRYAEHAPQGAPAWEDLTARRRDQTRWAWCDGFDDAAEAEVARQCRIVLHPHSDDRDMSHLAPDRVRLGGPGVFAGDWAWTPNGDGQMRIPVGFVGILVDTWNGWAVFTCTRQVAEAIVADQQAARDRYRHQLAAEGISGQRQERMVDESMARLSFDGDVIVADETRVHDDPDAVERISPDAGGRYMVMGRAWTWLPVHPYDCDRIAGDIPDPPTAASTPGTSAEGAADA
;
A
#
# COMPACT_ATOMS: atom_id res chain seq x y z
N MET A 1 -46.83 24.66 -23.09
CA MET A 1 -45.42 24.22 -23.15
C MET A 1 -45.42 22.73 -23.43
N THR A 2 -44.59 22.25 -24.37
CA THR A 2 -44.60 20.84 -24.83
C THR A 2 -43.23 20.23 -24.59
N TYR A 3 -43.12 19.27 -23.67
CA TYR A 3 -41.85 18.60 -23.36
C TYR A 3 -41.56 17.50 -24.38
N GLN A 4 -40.29 17.29 -24.70
CA GLN A 4 -39.84 16.25 -25.63
C GLN A 4 -39.09 15.14 -24.87
N PRO A 5 -39.27 13.85 -25.25
CA PRO A 5 -38.42 12.78 -24.75
C PRO A 5 -36.93 13.12 -24.91
N GLY A 6 -36.15 12.89 -23.86
CA GLY A 6 -34.72 13.23 -23.79
C GLY A 6 -34.41 14.64 -23.28
N GLU A 7 -35.40 15.53 -23.12
CA GLU A 7 -35.16 16.84 -22.48
C GLU A 7 -34.76 16.67 -21.01
N ARG A 8 -33.85 17.53 -20.55
CA ARG A 8 -33.46 17.61 -19.14
C ARG A 8 -34.36 18.57 -18.39
N VAL A 9 -34.78 18.17 -17.20
CA VAL A 9 -35.63 18.96 -16.32
C VAL A 9 -35.11 18.92 -14.89
N ALA A 10 -35.38 19.98 -14.13
CA ALA A 10 -35.19 20.01 -12.68
C ALA A 10 -36.53 20.22 -11.97
N LEU A 11 -36.77 19.49 -10.88
CA LEU A 11 -37.95 19.66 -10.05
C LEU A 11 -37.93 21.06 -9.41
N GLU A 12 -38.99 21.84 -9.59
CA GLU A 12 -39.15 23.12 -8.87
C GLU A 12 -40.06 22.94 -7.67
N HIS A 13 -41.11 22.15 -7.83
CA HIS A 13 -42.11 21.93 -6.79
C HIS A 13 -42.89 20.65 -7.04
N THR A 14 -43.16 19.92 -5.98
CA THR A 14 -44.19 18.87 -5.97
C THR A 14 -44.97 18.91 -4.66
N GLY A 15 -46.27 18.64 -4.77
CA GLY A 15 -47.16 18.48 -3.61
C GLY A 15 -47.19 17.06 -3.05
N ASP A 16 -46.51 16.11 -3.70
CA ASP A 16 -46.46 14.72 -3.24
C ASP A 16 -45.60 14.59 -1.98
N LEU A 17 -46.23 14.27 -0.86
CA LEU A 17 -45.55 14.07 0.43
C LEU A 17 -44.84 12.72 0.54
N HIS A 18 -45.06 11.82 -0.42
CA HIS A 18 -44.53 10.46 -0.40
C HIS A 18 -43.30 10.28 -1.28
N THR A 19 -42.88 11.29 -2.04
CA THR A 19 -41.65 11.25 -2.82
C THR A 19 -40.42 11.68 -2.01
N LEU A 20 -39.30 11.02 -2.27
CA LEU A 20 -37.98 11.45 -1.79
C LEU A 20 -37.39 12.59 -2.62
N LEU A 21 -38.00 12.91 -3.77
CA LEU A 21 -37.52 13.99 -4.61
C LEU A 21 -37.60 15.33 -3.88
N ARG A 22 -36.62 16.20 -4.17
CA ARG A 22 -36.51 17.55 -3.61
C ARG A 22 -36.42 18.58 -4.74
N PRO A 23 -36.91 19.81 -4.54
CA PRO A 23 -36.64 20.90 -5.47
C PRO A 23 -35.15 20.98 -5.81
N GLY A 24 -34.82 20.95 -7.10
CA GLY A 24 -33.45 20.88 -7.62
C GLY A 24 -33.05 19.52 -8.18
N ASP A 25 -33.75 18.43 -7.82
CA ASP A 25 -33.49 17.11 -8.39
C ASP A 25 -33.70 17.12 -9.89
N GLU A 26 -32.77 16.51 -10.63
CA GLU A 26 -32.79 16.49 -12.09
C GLU A 26 -33.23 15.14 -12.64
N GLY A 27 -33.80 15.17 -13.83
CA GLY A 27 -34.19 13.99 -14.55
C GLY A 27 -34.32 14.21 -16.04
N THR A 28 -34.47 13.10 -16.74
CA THR A 28 -34.65 13.06 -18.19
C THR A 28 -36.09 12.73 -18.51
N VAL A 29 -36.74 13.58 -19.32
CA VAL A 29 -38.11 13.36 -19.77
C VAL A 29 -38.17 12.06 -20.56
N ARG A 30 -38.99 11.11 -20.10
CA ARG A 30 -39.28 9.86 -20.80
C ARG A 30 -40.43 10.06 -21.78
N HIS A 31 -41.50 10.69 -21.32
CA HIS A 31 -42.72 10.90 -22.08
C HIS A 31 -43.49 12.11 -21.54
N TYR A 32 -44.26 12.77 -22.40
CA TYR A 32 -45.17 13.84 -22.02
C TYR A 32 -46.52 13.61 -22.69
N ASP A 33 -47.55 13.40 -21.88
CA ASP A 33 -48.94 13.36 -22.32
C ASP A 33 -49.53 14.78 -22.24
N PRO A 34 -49.79 15.44 -23.40
CA PRO A 34 -50.32 16.79 -23.41
C PRO A 34 -51.79 16.88 -22.96
N ASP A 35 -52.57 15.82 -23.14
CA ASP A 35 -54.00 15.81 -22.82
C ASP A 35 -54.20 15.68 -21.31
N GLN A 36 -53.39 14.82 -20.66
CA GLN A 36 -53.40 14.65 -19.21
C GLN A 36 -52.47 15.61 -18.48
N ARG A 37 -51.59 16.30 -19.21
CA ARG A 37 -50.52 17.17 -18.67
C ARG A 37 -49.63 16.41 -17.68
N VAL A 38 -49.32 15.16 -18.00
CA VAL A 38 -48.45 14.27 -17.21
C VAL A 38 -47.08 14.20 -17.86
N LEU A 39 -46.04 14.47 -17.08
CA LEU A 39 -44.65 14.40 -17.51
C LEU A 39 -43.97 13.23 -16.81
N GLU A 40 -43.67 12.17 -17.54
CA GLU A 40 -42.92 11.03 -17.03
C GLU A 40 -41.42 11.34 -17.08
N VAL A 41 -40.73 11.20 -15.95
CA VAL A 41 -39.32 11.56 -15.81
C VAL A 41 -38.54 10.40 -15.20
N ASN A 42 -37.41 10.06 -15.82
CA ASN A 42 -36.38 9.24 -15.19
C ASN A 42 -35.46 10.17 -14.40
N TRP A 43 -35.62 10.22 -13.08
CA TRP A 43 -34.81 11.05 -12.20
C TRP A 43 -33.45 10.42 -11.97
N ASP A 44 -32.42 11.26 -11.82
CA ASP A 44 -31.03 10.81 -11.63
C ASP A 44 -30.79 10.13 -10.27
N SER A 45 -31.78 10.20 -9.38
CA SER A 45 -31.82 9.42 -8.13
C SER A 45 -32.25 7.96 -8.35
N GLY A 46 -32.62 7.59 -9.57
CA GLY A 46 -33.21 6.29 -9.92
C GLY A 46 -34.74 6.24 -9.81
N SER A 47 -35.38 7.31 -9.31
CA SER A 47 -36.84 7.42 -9.28
C SER A 47 -37.42 7.55 -10.70
N CYS A 48 -38.58 6.94 -10.94
CA CYS A 48 -39.33 7.09 -12.20
C CYS A 48 -40.66 7.87 -12.00
N LEU A 49 -40.72 8.72 -10.97
CA LEU A 49 -41.93 9.46 -10.62
C LEU A 49 -42.38 10.37 -11.78
N SER A 50 -43.69 10.35 -12.06
CA SER A 50 -44.31 11.24 -13.04
C SER A 50 -44.80 12.52 -12.37
N MET A 51 -44.67 13.65 -13.08
CA MET A 51 -45.13 14.96 -12.62
C MET A 51 -46.50 15.28 -13.19
N LEU A 52 -47.44 15.65 -12.32
CA LEU A 52 -48.81 16.03 -12.67
C LEU A 52 -48.89 17.55 -12.81
N LEU A 53 -48.50 18.09 -13.97
CA LEU A 53 -48.38 19.54 -14.17
C LEU A 53 -49.73 20.26 -14.07
N GLY A 54 -50.85 19.56 -14.28
CA GLY A 54 -52.20 20.07 -14.06
C GLY A 54 -52.60 20.17 -12.58
N ALA A 55 -51.92 19.44 -11.70
CA ALA A 55 -52.21 19.35 -10.26
C ALA A 55 -51.27 20.22 -9.41
N GLY A 56 -50.42 21.04 -10.02
CA GLY A 56 -49.56 22.01 -9.33
C GLY A 56 -48.07 21.65 -9.27
N ASP A 57 -47.69 20.46 -9.75
CA ASP A 57 -46.28 20.11 -9.92
C ASP A 57 -45.60 21.03 -10.94
N ARG A 58 -44.35 21.40 -10.67
CA ARG A 58 -43.58 22.31 -11.53
C ARG A 58 -42.18 21.77 -11.76
N VAL A 59 -41.74 21.85 -13.01
CA VAL A 59 -40.39 21.53 -13.43
C VAL A 59 -39.83 22.62 -14.33
N ARG A 60 -38.55 22.93 -14.16
CA ARG A 60 -37.80 23.84 -15.01
C ARG A 60 -37.10 23.04 -16.10
N ARG A 61 -37.15 23.50 -17.35
CA ARG A 61 -36.27 22.94 -18.39
C ARG A 61 -34.84 23.36 -18.12
N LEU A 62 -33.94 22.39 -18.23
CA LEU A 62 -32.52 22.65 -18.26
C LEU A 62 -32.10 22.82 -19.73
N PRO A 63 -31.17 23.74 -20.03
CA PRO A 63 -30.62 23.85 -21.38
C PRO A 63 -30.09 22.48 -21.82
N ALA A 64 -30.39 22.09 -23.06
CA ALA A 64 -29.77 20.92 -23.65
C ALA A 64 -28.26 21.10 -23.57
N PRO A 65 -27.47 20.07 -23.20
CA PRO A 65 -26.03 20.19 -23.15
C PRO A 65 -25.53 20.48 -24.57
N THR A 66 -25.30 21.76 -24.87
CA THR A 66 -24.56 22.23 -26.04
C THR A 66 -23.11 21.83 -25.78
N GLY A 67 -22.76 20.59 -26.10
CA GLY A 67 -21.67 19.86 -25.45
C GLY A 67 -20.28 20.49 -25.60
N VAL A 68 -19.44 20.39 -24.55
CA VAL A 68 -17.96 20.59 -24.62
C VAL A 68 -17.17 19.95 -23.44
N ALA A 69 -17.79 19.51 -22.35
CA ALA A 69 -17.20 18.49 -21.46
C ALA A 69 -18.33 17.69 -20.82
N SER A 70 -18.22 16.37 -20.76
CA SER A 70 -19.16 15.56 -19.97
C SER A 70 -18.99 15.90 -18.49
N TRP A 71 -20.05 15.75 -17.69
CA TRP A 71 -19.95 15.99 -16.25
C TRP A 71 -18.88 15.08 -15.62
N GLU A 72 -18.73 13.86 -16.12
CA GLU A 72 -17.67 12.93 -15.75
C GLU A 72 -16.27 13.51 -16.01
N GLN A 73 -16.03 14.13 -17.18
CA GLN A 73 -14.77 14.81 -17.47
C GLN A 73 -14.49 15.97 -16.51
N VAL A 74 -15.53 16.68 -16.05
CA VAL A 74 -15.37 17.71 -15.01
C VAL A 74 -14.93 17.08 -13.70
N LEU A 75 -15.57 15.99 -13.27
CA LEU A 75 -15.20 15.30 -12.03
C LEU A 75 -13.79 14.70 -12.10
N ASP A 76 -13.40 14.14 -13.25
CA ASP A 76 -12.05 13.61 -13.46
C ASP A 76 -10.99 14.72 -13.42
N ALA A 77 -11.26 15.88 -14.03
CA ALA A 77 -10.38 17.04 -13.94
C ALA A 77 -10.22 17.53 -12.48
N MET A 78 -11.33 17.58 -11.73
CA MET A 78 -11.28 17.92 -10.30
C MET A 78 -10.49 16.89 -9.50
N ARG A 79 -10.62 15.60 -9.78
CA ARG A 79 -9.85 14.54 -9.11
C ARG A 79 -8.37 14.64 -9.41
N VAL A 80 -8.00 14.86 -10.69
CA VAL A 80 -6.60 15.06 -11.10
C VAL A 80 -5.98 16.28 -10.41
N ALA A 81 -6.73 17.38 -10.29
CA ALA A 81 -6.28 18.55 -9.56
C ALA A 81 -6.12 18.27 -8.06
N GLY A 82 -7.07 17.55 -7.46
CA GLY A 82 -6.96 17.05 -6.08
C GLY A 82 -5.70 16.22 -5.89
N THR A 83 -5.43 15.27 -6.79
CA THR A 83 -4.23 14.42 -6.78
C THR A 83 -2.93 15.24 -6.81
N ALA A 84 -2.84 16.24 -7.68
CA ALA A 84 -1.67 17.12 -7.73
C ALA A 84 -1.47 17.87 -6.40
N ALA A 85 -2.54 18.43 -5.83
CA ALA A 85 -2.48 19.13 -4.55
C ALA A 85 -2.14 18.19 -3.38
N GLY A 86 -2.67 16.96 -3.39
CA GLY A 86 -2.36 15.93 -2.40
C GLY A 86 -0.89 15.52 -2.41
N TRP A 87 -0.31 15.37 -3.61
CA TRP A 87 1.14 15.13 -3.76
C TRP A 87 1.97 16.28 -3.20
N ASP A 88 1.65 17.53 -3.54
CA ASP A 88 2.38 18.70 -3.04
C ASP A 88 2.28 18.79 -1.50
N ALA A 89 1.10 18.51 -0.94
CA ALA A 89 0.88 18.48 0.50
C ALA A 89 1.69 17.37 1.19
N ALA A 90 1.73 16.16 0.61
CA ALA A 90 2.53 15.05 1.11
C ALA A 90 4.03 15.32 1.04
N VAL A 91 4.53 15.94 -0.03
CA VAL A 91 5.94 16.36 -0.14
C VAL A 91 6.29 17.39 0.94
N TRP A 92 5.41 18.37 1.15
CA TRP A 92 5.61 19.37 2.20
C TRP A 92 5.59 18.74 3.60
N TRP A 93 4.64 17.84 3.85
CA TRP A 93 4.57 17.05 5.08
C TRP A 93 5.87 16.28 5.30
N ALA A 94 6.34 15.58 4.28
CA ALA A 94 7.54 14.76 4.35
C ALA A 94 8.77 15.60 4.71
N GLN A 95 8.92 16.80 4.14
CA GLN A 95 10.02 17.71 4.50
C GLN A 95 10.07 18.06 5.99
N ASN A 96 8.90 18.17 6.65
CA ASN A 96 8.80 18.54 8.05
C ASN A 96 8.90 17.34 9.01
N LEU A 97 8.35 16.18 8.62
CA LEU A 97 8.21 15.03 9.53
C LEU A 97 9.33 14.00 9.38
N ILE A 98 9.81 13.76 8.16
CA ILE A 98 10.81 12.71 7.87
C ILE A 98 11.97 13.19 6.99
N GLY A 99 11.95 14.46 6.57
CA GLY A 99 12.93 15.09 5.70
C GLY A 99 13.86 16.06 6.42
N GLY A 100 14.43 17.01 5.68
CA GLY A 100 15.52 17.86 6.16
C GLY A 100 15.18 18.83 7.31
N ARG A 101 13.90 18.98 7.68
CA ARG A 101 13.46 19.79 8.83
C ARG A 101 13.02 18.96 10.03
N ALA A 102 12.97 17.64 9.88
CA ALA A 102 12.57 16.75 10.94
C ALA A 102 13.59 16.76 12.09
N THR A 103 13.09 16.58 13.31
CA THR A 103 13.91 16.43 14.50
C THR A 103 13.65 15.06 15.11
N GLY A 104 14.70 14.35 15.51
CA GLY A 104 14.60 13.00 16.08
C GLY A 104 14.83 11.90 15.05
N ASP A 105 14.38 10.68 15.36
CA ASP A 105 14.55 9.52 14.49
C ASP A 105 13.45 9.48 13.42
N VAL A 106 13.82 9.95 12.22
CA VAL A 106 12.93 9.96 11.05
C VAL A 106 12.52 8.57 10.58
N ARG A 107 13.33 7.54 10.84
CA ARG A 107 13.00 6.16 10.47
C ARG A 107 11.96 5.59 11.41
N ASP A 108 12.06 5.87 12.70
CA ASP A 108 11.02 5.48 13.66
C ASP A 108 9.67 6.10 13.32
N VAL A 109 9.65 7.40 13.00
CA VAL A 109 8.43 8.09 12.54
C VAL A 109 7.90 7.44 11.26
N ALA A 110 8.74 7.20 10.25
CA ALA A 110 8.32 6.57 9.00
C ALA A 110 7.71 5.17 9.21
N ARG A 111 8.25 4.36 10.15
CA ARG A 111 7.70 3.04 10.48
C ARG A 111 6.34 3.14 11.17
N GLN A 112 6.21 4.04 12.14
CA GLN A 112 4.94 4.29 12.82
C GLN A 112 3.86 4.74 11.85
N VAL A 113 4.20 5.62 10.91
CA VAL A 113 3.27 6.10 9.89
C VAL A 113 2.85 4.96 8.95
N LEU A 114 3.78 4.14 8.44
CA LEU A 114 3.40 3.00 7.58
C LEU A 114 2.54 1.98 8.31
N ALA A 115 2.91 1.60 9.54
CA ALA A 115 2.11 0.68 10.35
C ALA A 115 0.71 1.25 10.62
N GLY A 116 0.62 2.54 10.95
CA GLY A 116 -0.66 3.21 11.18
C GLY A 116 -1.53 3.32 9.92
N ILE A 117 -0.94 3.50 8.73
CA ILE A 117 -1.69 3.46 7.47
C ILE A 117 -2.24 2.05 7.23
N ASP A 118 -1.41 1.01 7.40
CA ASP A 118 -1.83 -0.39 7.20
C ASP A 118 -2.94 -0.82 8.18
N ASP A 119 -2.88 -0.35 9.43
CA ASP A 119 -3.86 -0.65 10.48
C ASP A 119 -5.05 0.33 10.49
N VAL A 120 -5.03 1.38 9.67
CA VAL A 120 -6.00 2.49 9.68
C VAL A 120 -6.10 3.13 11.08
N ASP A 121 -4.96 3.34 11.73
CA ASP A 121 -4.84 3.87 13.09
C ASP A 121 -5.26 5.36 13.14
N PRO A 122 -6.34 5.73 13.85
CA PRO A 122 -6.90 7.08 13.80
C PRO A 122 -5.90 8.22 14.10
N PRO A 123 -5.02 8.15 15.13
CA PRO A 123 -4.03 9.19 15.39
C PRO A 123 -3.02 9.39 14.26
N VAL A 124 -2.70 8.33 13.50
CA VAL A 124 -1.82 8.43 12.34
C VAL A 124 -2.59 9.06 11.18
N MET A 125 -3.81 8.57 10.90
CA MET A 125 -4.65 9.11 9.82
C MET A 125 -4.98 10.60 10.04
N ASP A 126 -5.27 10.99 11.29
CA ASP A 126 -5.51 12.39 11.67
C ASP A 126 -4.26 13.28 11.53
N GLY A 127 -3.06 12.66 11.53
CA GLY A 127 -1.78 13.34 11.35
C GLY A 127 -1.32 13.46 9.89
N LEU A 128 -2.03 12.82 8.95
CA LEU A 128 -1.76 12.92 7.52
C LEU A 128 -2.29 14.24 6.95
N PRO A 129 -1.74 14.72 5.81
CA PRO A 129 -2.34 15.82 5.09
C PRO A 129 -3.75 15.42 4.65
N THR A 130 -4.74 16.16 5.13
CA THR A 130 -6.15 15.98 4.77
C THR A 130 -6.75 17.32 4.40
N VAL A 131 -7.80 17.31 3.59
CA VAL A 131 -8.60 18.50 3.33
C VAL A 131 -9.86 18.51 4.20
N ASP A 132 -10.19 19.66 4.79
CA ASP A 132 -11.49 19.83 5.41
C ASP A 132 -12.58 19.91 4.33
N ARG A 133 -13.35 18.82 4.22
CA ARG A 133 -14.43 18.63 3.25
C ARG A 133 -15.62 19.57 3.46
N TYR A 134 -15.62 20.38 4.52
CA TYR A 134 -16.67 21.35 4.83
C TYR A 134 -16.24 22.81 4.63
N VAL A 135 -14.99 23.06 4.23
CA VAL A 135 -14.51 24.43 3.92
C VAL A 135 -14.93 24.83 2.50
N LEU A 136 -16.09 25.46 2.42
CA LEU A 136 -16.75 25.86 1.16
C LEU A 136 -16.10 27.06 0.45
N ALA A 137 -15.24 27.82 1.13
CA ALA A 137 -14.77 29.12 0.67
C ALA A 137 -13.93 29.06 -0.62
N GLU A 138 -13.28 27.93 -0.87
CA GLU A 138 -12.32 27.75 -1.96
C GLU A 138 -12.87 26.93 -3.14
N ASP A 139 -14.03 26.29 -3.00
CA ASP A 139 -14.59 25.39 -4.02
C ASP A 139 -14.76 26.07 -5.39
N ARG A 140 -15.22 27.33 -5.36
CA ARG A 140 -15.43 28.14 -6.57
C ARG A 140 -14.13 28.41 -7.31
N ASP A 141 -13.08 28.77 -6.59
CA ASP A 141 -11.79 29.14 -7.18
C ASP A 141 -11.10 27.90 -7.75
N ARG A 142 -11.09 26.79 -7.00
CA ARG A 142 -10.59 25.49 -7.48
C ARG A 142 -11.32 25.02 -8.73
N TYR A 143 -12.65 25.14 -8.75
CA TYR A 143 -13.44 24.79 -9.92
C TYR A 143 -13.09 25.67 -11.13
N ALA A 144 -13.01 26.99 -10.93
CA ALA A 144 -12.67 27.92 -12.00
C ALA A 144 -11.26 27.68 -12.59
N GLU A 145 -10.32 27.24 -11.76
CA GLU A 145 -8.95 26.92 -12.17
C GLU A 145 -8.84 25.61 -12.96
N HIS A 146 -9.58 24.57 -12.54
CA HIS A 146 -9.35 23.20 -13.03
C HIS A 146 -10.46 22.65 -13.93
N ALA A 147 -11.65 23.25 -13.96
CA ALA A 147 -12.72 22.78 -14.81
C ALA A 147 -12.32 22.86 -16.30
N PRO A 148 -12.59 21.81 -17.09
CA PRO A 148 -12.21 21.78 -18.49
C PRO A 148 -12.95 22.85 -19.31
N GLN A 149 -12.38 23.23 -20.45
CA GLN A 149 -12.99 24.21 -21.33
C GLN A 149 -14.42 23.81 -21.72
N GLY A 150 -15.36 24.72 -21.50
CA GLY A 150 -16.78 24.52 -21.80
C GLY A 150 -17.54 23.68 -20.78
N ALA A 151 -16.95 23.46 -19.60
CA ALA A 151 -17.72 23.17 -18.39
C ALA A 151 -18.68 24.34 -18.05
N PRO A 152 -19.82 24.09 -17.39
CA PRO A 152 -20.71 25.15 -16.92
C PRO A 152 -20.01 26.10 -15.95
N ALA A 153 -20.44 27.36 -15.88
CA ALA A 153 -19.95 28.27 -14.85
C ALA A 153 -20.34 27.76 -13.45
N TRP A 154 -19.52 28.04 -12.44
CA TRP A 154 -19.78 27.61 -11.06
C TRP A 154 -21.16 28.07 -10.53
N GLU A 155 -21.56 29.28 -10.92
CA GLU A 155 -22.83 29.89 -10.55
C GLU A 155 -24.03 29.11 -11.11
N ASP A 156 -23.83 28.44 -12.25
CA ASP A 156 -24.84 27.64 -12.94
C ASP A 156 -24.92 26.19 -12.42
N LEU A 157 -23.97 25.75 -11.60
CA LEU A 157 -24.00 24.42 -10.99
C LEU A 157 -25.11 24.31 -9.94
N THR A 158 -25.81 23.18 -9.96
CA THR A 158 -26.72 22.79 -8.86
C THR A 158 -25.93 22.47 -7.59
N ALA A 159 -26.59 22.51 -6.43
CA ALA A 159 -25.95 22.16 -5.16
C ALA A 159 -25.30 20.76 -5.20
N ARG A 160 -26.01 19.78 -5.77
CA ARG A 160 -25.48 18.42 -5.97
C ARG A 160 -24.20 18.40 -6.81
N ARG A 161 -24.14 19.16 -7.89
CA ARG A 161 -22.95 19.23 -8.75
C ARG A 161 -21.77 19.90 -8.04
N ARG A 162 -22.02 20.93 -7.24
CA ARG A 162 -20.98 21.55 -6.38
C ARG A 162 -20.44 20.57 -5.35
N ASP A 163 -21.31 19.78 -4.72
CA ASP A 163 -20.86 18.75 -3.80
C ASP A 163 -20.06 17.66 -4.52
N GLN A 164 -20.53 17.20 -5.69
CA GLN A 164 -19.78 16.21 -6.47
C GLN A 164 -18.39 16.69 -6.88
N THR A 165 -18.23 17.95 -7.29
CA THR A 165 -16.90 18.51 -7.59
C THR A 165 -16.02 18.59 -6.35
N ARG A 166 -16.59 18.91 -5.19
CA ARG A 166 -15.87 18.94 -3.92
C ARG A 166 -15.36 17.54 -3.57
N TRP A 167 -16.25 16.55 -3.58
CA TRP A 167 -15.91 15.16 -3.27
C TRP A 167 -14.87 14.61 -4.24
N ALA A 168 -15.03 14.82 -5.55
CA ALA A 168 -14.05 14.36 -6.53
C ALA A 168 -12.65 14.94 -6.29
N TRP A 169 -12.55 16.23 -5.92
CA TRP A 169 -11.28 16.85 -5.56
C TRP A 169 -10.73 16.30 -4.24
N CYS A 170 -11.57 16.18 -3.19
CA CYS A 170 -11.15 15.70 -1.88
C CYS A 170 -10.67 14.25 -1.92
N ASP A 171 -11.41 13.37 -2.62
CA ASP A 171 -11.01 11.97 -2.82
C ASP A 171 -9.66 11.91 -3.55
N GLY A 172 -9.51 12.68 -4.63
CA GLY A 172 -8.24 12.76 -5.36
C GLY A 172 -7.08 13.27 -4.51
N PHE A 173 -7.33 14.22 -3.60
CA PHE A 173 -6.35 14.76 -2.66
C PHE A 173 -5.96 13.73 -1.60
N ASP A 174 -6.94 13.18 -0.88
CA ASP A 174 -6.72 12.29 0.25
C ASP A 174 -5.99 11.00 -0.22
N ASP A 175 -6.47 10.37 -1.31
CA ASP A 175 -5.84 9.18 -1.90
C ASP A 175 -4.38 9.44 -2.29
N ALA A 176 -4.12 10.59 -2.92
CA ALA A 176 -2.80 10.95 -3.40
C ALA A 176 -1.84 11.33 -2.27
N ALA A 177 -2.35 12.02 -1.26
CA ALA A 177 -1.59 12.42 -0.09
C ALA A 177 -1.17 11.18 0.74
N GLU A 178 -2.10 10.27 1.02
CA GLU A 178 -1.81 9.02 1.72
C GLU A 178 -0.79 8.17 0.96
N ALA A 179 -1.01 7.96 -0.35
CA ALA A 179 -0.11 7.17 -1.18
C ALA A 179 1.31 7.76 -1.25
N GLU A 180 1.42 9.09 -1.39
CA GLU A 180 2.72 9.75 -1.45
C GLU A 180 3.41 9.79 -0.07
N VAL A 181 2.67 9.99 1.03
CA VAL A 181 3.22 9.86 2.39
C VAL A 181 3.80 8.46 2.59
N ALA A 182 3.04 7.42 2.23
CA ALA A 182 3.52 6.04 2.32
C ALA A 182 4.78 5.85 1.46
N ARG A 183 4.79 6.33 0.21
CA ARG A 183 5.96 6.25 -0.68
C ARG A 183 7.19 6.93 -0.09
N GLN A 184 7.06 8.12 0.47
CA GLN A 184 8.17 8.84 1.12
C GLN A 184 8.69 8.11 2.36
N CYS A 185 7.81 7.56 3.18
CA CYS A 185 8.20 6.72 4.31
C CYS A 185 8.97 5.48 3.84
N ARG A 186 8.50 4.81 2.78
CA ARG A 186 9.20 3.68 2.17
C ARG A 186 10.60 4.06 1.69
N ILE A 187 10.78 5.20 1.01
CA ILE A 187 12.10 5.67 0.56
C ILE A 187 13.07 5.85 1.74
N VAL A 188 12.60 6.45 2.84
CA VAL A 188 13.40 6.68 4.05
C VAL A 188 13.84 5.36 4.71
N LEU A 189 12.96 4.36 4.66
CA LEU A 189 13.18 3.04 5.24
C LEU A 189 13.86 2.05 4.31
N HIS A 190 13.85 2.31 3.00
CA HIS A 190 14.34 1.37 2.03
C HIS A 190 15.86 1.20 2.21
N PRO A 191 16.37 -0.03 2.33
CA PRO A 191 17.80 -0.25 2.55
C PRO A 191 18.72 0.27 1.43
N HIS A 192 18.13 0.49 0.25
CA HIS A 192 18.78 1.08 -0.93
C HIS A 192 18.23 2.46 -1.32
N SER A 193 17.41 3.08 -0.47
CA SER A 193 16.78 4.39 -0.73
C SER A 193 15.98 4.42 -2.05
N ASP A 194 15.25 3.34 -2.31
CA ASP A 194 14.36 3.15 -3.46
C ASP A 194 12.90 3.24 -2.98
N ASP A 195 11.94 3.44 -3.89
CA ASP A 195 10.52 3.64 -3.57
C ASP A 195 9.64 2.40 -3.72
N ARG A 196 10.25 1.25 -4.07
CA ARG A 196 9.54 -0.02 -4.18
C ARG A 196 8.82 -0.39 -2.88
N ASP A 197 7.54 -0.74 -3.03
CA ASP A 197 6.78 -1.36 -1.96
C ASP A 197 7.28 -2.78 -1.74
N MET A 198 7.66 -3.08 -0.50
CA MET A 198 8.09 -4.39 -0.07
C MET A 198 7.07 -5.06 0.87
N SER A 199 5.88 -4.48 1.03
CA SER A 199 4.82 -5.02 1.89
C SER A 199 4.40 -6.44 1.50
N HIS A 200 4.54 -6.83 0.23
CA HIS A 200 4.27 -8.21 -0.23
C HIS A 200 5.26 -9.25 0.32
N LEU A 201 6.40 -8.82 0.87
CA LEU A 201 7.40 -9.66 1.52
C LEU A 201 7.27 -9.67 3.05
N ALA A 202 6.23 -9.03 3.60
CA ALA A 202 5.95 -9.04 5.04
C ALA A 202 5.76 -10.49 5.55
N PRO A 203 6.17 -10.81 6.79
CA PRO A 203 6.18 -12.17 7.32
C PRO A 203 4.84 -12.91 7.20
N ASP A 204 3.73 -12.20 7.41
CA ASP A 204 2.36 -12.69 7.34
C ASP A 204 1.87 -12.89 5.89
N ARG A 205 2.60 -12.38 4.89
CA ARG A 205 2.31 -12.51 3.46
C ARG A 205 3.20 -13.52 2.74
N VAL A 206 4.34 -13.93 3.32
CA VAL A 206 5.17 -15.00 2.77
C VAL A 206 4.40 -16.33 2.76
N ARG A 207 4.47 -17.08 1.66
CA ARG A 207 3.79 -18.37 1.46
C ARG A 207 4.79 -19.43 1.01
N LEU A 208 4.49 -20.71 1.27
CA LEU A 208 5.26 -21.82 0.70
C LEU A 208 5.33 -21.70 -0.83
N GLY A 209 6.54 -21.80 -1.37
CA GLY A 209 6.87 -21.58 -2.78
C GLY A 209 7.03 -20.11 -3.17
N GLY A 210 6.73 -19.16 -2.29
CA GLY A 210 6.80 -17.72 -2.53
C GLY A 210 8.11 -17.08 -2.04
N PRO A 211 8.45 -15.89 -2.56
CA PRO A 211 9.58 -15.12 -2.08
C PRO A 211 9.32 -14.55 -0.68
N GLY A 212 10.41 -14.32 0.06
CA GLY A 212 10.40 -13.60 1.34
C GLY A 212 11.79 -13.09 1.70
N VAL A 213 11.83 -12.19 2.70
CA VAL A 213 13.05 -11.82 3.40
C VAL A 213 13.10 -12.60 4.70
N PHE A 214 14.26 -13.18 5.02
CA PHE A 214 14.46 -13.96 6.23
C PHE A 214 15.75 -13.59 6.95
N ALA A 215 15.80 -13.88 8.25
CA ALA A 215 16.99 -13.70 9.08
C ALA A 215 16.99 -14.74 10.21
N GLY A 216 18.14 -14.95 10.85
CA GLY A 216 18.23 -15.78 12.05
C GLY A 216 17.60 -15.05 13.24
N ASP A 217 16.98 -15.77 14.17
CA ASP A 217 16.40 -15.15 15.38
C ASP A 217 17.43 -14.40 16.24
N TRP A 218 18.70 -14.77 16.17
CA TRP A 218 19.82 -14.10 16.84
C TRP A 218 20.25 -12.80 16.16
N ALA A 219 19.74 -12.50 14.96
CA ALA A 219 20.17 -11.34 14.18
C ALA A 219 19.64 -10.01 14.75
N TRP A 220 18.65 -10.06 15.65
CA TRP A 220 18.13 -8.87 16.31
C TRP A 220 19.17 -8.24 17.22
N THR A 221 19.61 -7.04 16.86
CA THR A 221 20.56 -6.23 17.65
C THR A 221 20.02 -4.83 17.86
N PRO A 222 20.22 -4.21 19.05
CA PRO A 222 19.85 -2.82 19.25
C PRO A 222 20.70 -1.91 18.37
N ASN A 223 20.08 -0.91 17.74
CA ASN A 223 20.78 0.18 17.06
C ASN A 223 21.27 1.23 18.07
N GLY A 224 21.83 2.35 17.57
CA GLY A 224 22.33 3.45 18.41
C GLY A 224 21.26 4.08 19.32
N ASP A 225 19.98 3.94 18.95
CA ASP A 225 18.81 4.47 19.65
C ASP A 225 18.13 3.40 20.53
N GLY A 226 18.68 2.18 20.58
CA GLY A 226 18.17 1.06 21.38
C GLY A 226 17.03 0.28 20.74
N GLN A 227 16.61 0.62 19.53
CA GLN A 227 15.61 -0.14 18.77
C GLN A 227 16.22 -1.45 18.25
N MET A 228 15.50 -2.56 18.39
CA MET A 228 15.92 -3.84 17.83
C MET A 228 15.82 -3.81 16.30
N ARG A 229 16.93 -4.13 15.64
CA ARG A 229 17.09 -4.11 14.17
C ARG A 229 17.81 -5.36 13.72
N ILE A 230 17.58 -5.73 12.46
CA ILE A 230 18.30 -6.82 11.81
C ILE A 230 19.38 -6.20 10.92
N PRO A 231 20.68 -6.38 11.19
CA PRO A 231 21.72 -5.81 10.35
C PRO A 231 21.62 -6.25 8.89
N VAL A 232 21.22 -7.51 8.65
CA VAL A 232 21.15 -8.10 7.31
C VAL A 232 19.95 -9.04 7.19
N GLY A 233 19.03 -8.72 6.29
CA GLY A 233 18.02 -9.66 5.80
C GLY A 233 18.51 -10.39 4.54
N PHE A 234 17.97 -11.57 4.27
CA PHE A 234 18.34 -12.42 3.15
C PHE A 234 17.13 -12.71 2.29
N VAL A 235 17.25 -12.54 0.97
CA VAL A 235 16.17 -12.92 0.04
C VAL A 235 16.20 -14.43 -0.21
N GLY A 236 15.05 -15.08 -0.12
CA GLY A 236 14.91 -16.49 -0.47
C GLY A 236 13.49 -16.86 -0.88
N ILE A 237 13.33 -18.13 -1.28
CA ILE A 237 12.02 -18.76 -1.49
C ILE A 237 11.73 -19.66 -0.29
N LEU A 238 10.60 -19.46 0.38
CA LEU A 238 10.17 -20.32 1.47
C LEU A 238 9.78 -21.68 0.89
N VAL A 239 10.47 -22.76 1.26
CA VAL A 239 10.21 -24.10 0.70
C VAL A 239 9.56 -25.04 1.70
N ASP A 240 9.79 -24.84 2.99
CA ASP A 240 9.20 -25.66 4.05
C ASP A 240 9.22 -24.93 5.40
N THR A 241 8.68 -25.58 6.43
CA THR A 241 8.86 -25.22 7.83
C THR A 241 9.31 -26.44 8.63
N TRP A 242 10.28 -26.28 9.52
CA TRP A 242 10.80 -27.35 10.37
C TRP A 242 10.84 -26.92 11.82
N ASN A 243 10.15 -27.66 12.70
CA ASN A 243 10.00 -27.32 14.13
C ASN A 243 9.55 -25.87 14.38
N GLY A 244 8.69 -25.32 13.50
CA GLY A 244 8.21 -23.94 13.59
C GLY A 244 9.13 -22.89 12.97
N TRP A 245 10.33 -23.27 12.52
CA TRP A 245 11.26 -22.38 11.82
C TRP A 245 11.11 -22.48 10.32
N ALA A 246 11.40 -21.40 9.62
CA ALA A 246 11.31 -21.36 8.17
C ALA A 246 12.51 -22.06 7.52
N VAL A 247 12.25 -22.75 6.41
CA VAL A 247 13.30 -23.31 5.55
C VAL A 247 13.25 -22.57 4.22
N PHE A 248 14.33 -21.86 3.90
CA PHE A 248 14.44 -21.09 2.68
C PHE A 248 15.44 -21.72 1.70
N THR A 249 15.20 -21.51 0.42
CA THR A 249 16.24 -21.68 -0.61
C THR A 249 16.74 -20.32 -1.06
N CYS A 250 18.04 -20.18 -1.25
CA CYS A 250 18.67 -18.93 -1.65
C CYS A 250 19.75 -19.13 -2.70
N THR A 251 20.17 -18.05 -3.36
CA THR A 251 21.23 -18.09 -4.37
C THR A 251 22.61 -18.17 -3.70
N ARG A 252 23.65 -18.51 -4.48
CA ARG A 252 25.05 -18.47 -4.01
C ARG A 252 25.43 -17.14 -3.38
N GLN A 253 25.06 -16.02 -3.99
CA GLN A 253 25.35 -14.68 -3.49
C GLN A 253 24.73 -14.44 -2.10
N VAL A 254 23.49 -14.88 -1.90
CA VAL A 254 22.82 -14.77 -0.60
C VAL A 254 23.48 -15.70 0.43
N ALA A 255 23.83 -16.93 0.05
CA ALA A 255 24.57 -17.85 0.91
C ALA A 255 25.93 -17.27 1.35
N GLU A 256 26.66 -16.61 0.45
CA GLU A 256 27.90 -15.88 0.79
C GLU A 256 27.66 -14.74 1.77
N ALA A 257 26.56 -14.00 1.61
CA ALA A 257 26.18 -12.95 2.55
C ALA A 257 25.83 -13.51 3.93
N ILE A 258 25.19 -14.69 4.02
CA ILE A 258 24.90 -15.38 5.29
C ILE A 258 26.19 -15.75 6.01
N VAL A 259 27.13 -16.39 5.31
CA VAL A 259 28.43 -16.77 5.90
C VAL A 259 29.20 -15.53 6.38
N ALA A 260 29.20 -14.46 5.58
CA ALA A 260 29.85 -13.21 5.95
C ALA A 260 29.19 -12.52 7.16
N ASP A 261 27.85 -12.50 7.23
CA ASP A 261 27.14 -11.90 8.37
C ASP A 261 27.36 -12.68 9.67
N GLN A 262 27.36 -14.02 9.61
CA GLN A 262 27.66 -14.86 10.76
C GLN A 262 29.08 -14.62 11.29
N GLN A 263 30.06 -14.45 10.39
CA GLN A 263 31.41 -14.07 10.79
C GLN A 263 31.43 -12.68 11.45
N ALA A 264 30.71 -11.71 10.89
CA ALA A 264 30.60 -10.38 11.49
C ALA A 264 29.93 -10.41 12.88
N ALA A 265 28.91 -11.25 13.09
CA ALA A 265 28.27 -11.47 14.38
C ALA A 265 29.24 -12.05 15.41
N ARG A 266 30.03 -13.06 15.02
CA ARG A 266 31.11 -13.62 15.85
C ARG A 266 32.15 -12.56 16.21
N ASP A 267 32.52 -11.69 15.27
CA ASP A 267 33.47 -10.60 15.52
C ASP A 267 32.90 -9.54 16.46
N ARG A 268 31.61 -9.17 16.34
CA ARG A 268 30.92 -8.28 17.28
C ARG A 268 30.93 -8.85 18.69
N TYR A 269 30.58 -10.12 18.86
CA TYR A 269 30.58 -10.77 20.17
C TYR A 269 31.99 -10.89 20.74
N ARG A 270 33.00 -11.16 19.91
CA ARG A 270 34.40 -11.11 20.33
C ARG A 270 34.77 -9.73 20.89
N HIS A 271 34.40 -8.65 20.20
CA HIS A 271 34.65 -7.28 20.69
C HIS A 271 33.93 -6.98 22.01
N GLN A 272 32.68 -7.44 22.17
CA GLN A 272 31.94 -7.30 23.42
C GLN A 272 32.66 -8.00 24.58
N LEU A 273 33.05 -9.27 24.40
CA LEU A 273 33.79 -10.02 25.41
C LEU A 273 35.13 -9.35 25.77
N ALA A 274 35.83 -8.77 24.78
CA ALA A 274 37.05 -8.02 25.02
C ALA A 274 36.79 -6.78 25.88
N ALA A 275 35.71 -6.05 25.63
CA ALA A 275 35.30 -4.89 26.43
C ALA A 275 34.95 -5.28 27.88
N GLU A 276 34.46 -6.51 28.09
CA GLU A 276 34.22 -7.10 29.41
C GLU A 276 35.50 -7.68 30.06
N GLY A 277 36.66 -7.54 29.42
CA GLY A 277 37.96 -8.00 29.93
C GLY A 277 38.24 -9.49 29.68
N ILE A 278 37.41 -10.18 28.91
CA ILE A 278 37.60 -11.58 28.52
C ILE A 278 38.47 -11.64 27.26
N SER A 279 39.59 -12.36 27.32
CA SER A 279 40.56 -12.41 26.22
C SER A 279 41.19 -13.80 26.04
N GLY A 280 41.92 -13.97 24.93
CA GLY A 280 42.69 -15.17 24.64
C GLY A 280 41.83 -16.41 24.42
N GLN A 281 42.29 -17.57 24.87
CA GLN A 281 41.60 -18.85 24.63
C GLN A 281 40.18 -18.91 25.24
N ARG A 282 39.94 -18.19 26.34
CA ARG A 282 38.61 -18.14 26.97
C ARG A 282 37.61 -17.41 26.07
N GLN A 283 38.04 -16.32 25.45
CA GLN A 283 37.22 -15.54 24.53
C GLN A 283 36.81 -16.36 23.31
N GLU A 284 37.78 -16.99 22.62
CA GLU A 284 37.48 -17.82 21.44
C GLU A 284 36.55 -18.97 21.79
N ARG A 285 36.77 -19.62 22.94
CA ARG A 285 35.88 -20.69 23.42
C ARG A 285 34.44 -20.18 23.61
N MET A 286 34.26 -19.04 24.28
CA MET A 286 32.92 -18.47 24.48
C MET A 286 32.25 -18.07 23.17
N VAL A 287 33.00 -17.58 22.17
CA VAL A 287 32.47 -17.29 20.84
C VAL A 287 32.02 -18.57 20.13
N ASP A 288 32.84 -19.63 20.17
CA ASP A 288 32.52 -20.91 19.54
C ASP A 288 31.38 -21.68 20.22
N GLU A 289 31.25 -21.57 21.55
CA GLU A 289 30.14 -22.15 22.32
C GLU A 289 28.83 -21.39 22.09
N SER A 290 28.91 -20.10 21.73
CA SER A 290 27.73 -19.24 21.51
C SER A 290 27.20 -19.31 20.08
N MET A 291 28.09 -19.40 19.09
CA MET A 291 27.73 -19.32 17.67
C MET A 291 28.55 -20.29 16.82
N ALA A 292 27.89 -21.01 15.92
CA ALA A 292 28.53 -21.89 14.95
C ALA A 292 29.51 -21.14 14.03
N ARG A 293 30.55 -21.84 13.54
CA ARG A 293 31.45 -21.31 12.49
C ARG A 293 30.92 -21.68 11.12
N LEU A 294 30.86 -20.70 10.23
CA LEU A 294 30.42 -20.90 8.86
C LEU A 294 31.57 -20.58 7.92
N SER A 295 31.76 -21.45 6.94
CA SER A 295 32.74 -21.25 5.87
C SER A 295 32.31 -21.96 4.60
N PHE A 296 32.97 -21.65 3.49
CA PHE A 296 32.85 -22.44 2.26
C PHE A 296 34.03 -23.40 2.11
N ASP A 297 33.72 -24.64 1.77
CA ASP A 297 34.65 -25.63 1.24
C ASP A 297 34.25 -25.90 -0.22
N GLY A 298 34.83 -25.12 -1.13
CA GLY A 298 34.39 -25.07 -2.52
C GLY A 298 32.97 -24.49 -2.64
N ASP A 299 32.05 -25.30 -3.17
CA ASP A 299 30.64 -24.96 -3.29
C ASP A 299 29.81 -25.35 -2.06
N VAL A 300 30.38 -26.07 -1.09
CA VAL A 300 29.65 -26.54 0.10
C VAL A 300 29.79 -25.54 1.24
N ILE A 301 28.67 -25.15 1.86
CA ILE A 301 28.70 -24.44 3.15
C ILE A 301 29.00 -25.47 4.23
N VAL A 302 30.01 -25.20 5.04
CA VAL A 302 30.33 -25.99 6.23
C VAL A 302 29.91 -25.20 7.45
N ALA A 303 28.95 -25.75 8.18
CA ALA A 303 28.48 -25.27 9.48
C ALA A 303 29.08 -26.15 10.57
N ASP A 304 30.12 -25.65 11.23
CA ASP A 304 30.75 -26.34 12.36
C ASP A 304 30.06 -25.88 13.66
N GLU A 305 29.17 -26.75 14.16
CA GLU A 305 28.39 -26.57 15.39
C GLU A 305 28.94 -27.41 16.54
N THR A 306 30.12 -28.03 16.36
CA THR A 306 30.67 -29.01 17.31
C THR A 306 30.83 -28.46 18.73
N ARG A 307 31.13 -27.16 18.84
CA ARG A 307 31.27 -26.44 20.11
C ARG A 307 29.95 -25.94 20.68
N VAL A 308 28.98 -25.63 19.83
CA VAL A 308 27.64 -25.18 20.26
C VAL A 308 26.89 -26.33 20.91
N HIS A 309 27.05 -27.54 20.39
CA HIS A 309 26.35 -28.74 20.87
C HIS A 309 27.18 -29.67 21.76
N ASP A 310 28.48 -29.38 21.94
CA ASP A 310 29.45 -30.30 22.58
C ASP A 310 29.40 -31.70 21.95
N ASP A 311 29.24 -31.75 20.62
CA ASP A 311 29.11 -32.97 19.82
C ASP A 311 30.12 -32.91 18.66
N PRO A 312 31.14 -33.80 18.63
CA PRO A 312 32.16 -33.78 17.58
C PRO A 312 31.62 -34.09 16.17
N ASP A 313 30.43 -34.68 16.06
CA ASP A 313 29.80 -35.02 14.79
C ASP A 313 28.79 -33.95 14.32
N ALA A 314 28.62 -32.86 15.09
CA ALA A 314 27.75 -31.73 14.74
C ALA A 314 28.41 -30.79 13.71
N VAL A 315 28.75 -31.34 12.55
CA VAL A 315 29.18 -30.59 11.36
C VAL A 315 28.16 -30.82 10.25
N GLU A 316 27.45 -29.77 9.86
CA GLU A 316 26.51 -29.79 8.74
C GLU A 316 27.19 -29.29 7.45
N ARG A 317 26.87 -29.95 6.34
CA ARG A 317 27.42 -29.66 5.01
C ARG A 317 26.29 -29.44 4.04
N ILE A 318 26.11 -28.19 3.62
CA ILE A 318 25.00 -27.77 2.75
C ILE A 318 25.56 -27.60 1.34
N SER A 319 25.25 -28.55 0.47
CA SER A 319 25.60 -28.47 -0.96
C SER A 319 24.50 -27.75 -1.75
N PRO A 320 24.84 -27.05 -2.83
CA PRO A 320 23.82 -26.49 -3.71
C PRO A 320 23.03 -27.60 -4.40
N ASP A 321 21.76 -27.32 -4.72
CA ASP A 321 20.95 -28.18 -5.58
C ASP A 321 21.39 -28.11 -7.06
N ALA A 322 20.70 -28.86 -7.93
CA ALA A 322 20.98 -28.86 -9.36
C ALA A 322 20.83 -27.48 -10.04
N GLY A 323 20.10 -26.55 -9.41
CA GLY A 323 19.93 -25.16 -9.83
C GLY A 323 20.94 -24.19 -9.20
N GLY A 324 21.91 -24.69 -8.42
CA GLY A 324 22.90 -23.85 -7.74
C GLY A 324 22.36 -23.14 -6.48
N ARG A 325 21.20 -23.53 -5.96
CA ARG A 325 20.56 -22.92 -4.79
C ARG A 325 20.88 -23.67 -3.51
N TYR A 326 20.99 -22.94 -2.42
CA TYR A 326 21.30 -23.47 -1.10
C TYR A 326 20.03 -23.56 -0.29
N MET A 327 19.74 -24.73 0.27
CA MET A 327 18.68 -24.90 1.24
C MET A 327 19.23 -24.57 2.62
N VAL A 328 18.82 -23.44 3.17
CA VAL A 328 19.14 -23.05 4.53
C VAL A 328 18.01 -23.53 5.43
N MET A 329 18.29 -24.60 6.17
CA MET A 329 17.38 -25.18 7.16
C MET A 329 17.99 -25.05 8.56
N GLY A 330 17.12 -25.15 9.57
CA GLY A 330 17.54 -25.08 10.95
C GLY A 330 17.95 -26.44 11.49
N ARG A 331 19.15 -26.52 12.08
CA ARG A 331 19.39 -27.25 13.33
C ARG A 331 19.57 -26.22 14.45
N ALA A 332 20.77 -25.64 14.60
CA ALA A 332 20.95 -24.46 15.45
C ALA A 332 20.48 -23.16 14.76
N TRP A 333 20.07 -23.23 13.48
CA TRP A 333 19.73 -22.06 12.67
C TRP A 333 18.23 -21.84 12.57
N THR A 334 17.69 -21.19 13.57
CA THR A 334 16.30 -20.79 13.71
C THR A 334 15.98 -19.58 12.82
N TRP A 335 15.73 -19.86 11.54
CA TRP A 335 15.36 -18.83 10.55
C TRP A 335 13.90 -18.41 10.66
N LEU A 336 13.66 -17.12 10.51
CA LEU A 336 12.32 -16.51 10.52
C LEU A 336 12.12 -15.66 9.27
N PRO A 337 10.91 -15.63 8.69
CA PRO A 337 10.50 -14.54 7.82
C PRO A 337 10.49 -13.23 8.63
N VAL A 338 11.05 -12.16 8.07
CA VAL A 338 11.17 -10.87 8.75
C VAL A 338 10.67 -9.75 7.84
N HIS A 339 10.19 -8.66 8.43
CA HIS A 339 9.73 -7.52 7.65
C HIS A 339 10.94 -6.87 6.96
N PRO A 340 10.91 -6.60 5.65
CA PRO A 340 12.03 -5.98 4.93
C PRO A 340 12.49 -4.66 5.55
N TYR A 341 11.56 -3.85 6.06
CA TYR A 341 11.87 -2.58 6.75
C TYR A 341 12.47 -2.75 8.16
N ASP A 342 12.54 -3.96 8.72
CA ASP A 342 13.28 -4.25 9.96
C ASP A 342 14.77 -4.45 9.71
N CYS A 343 15.15 -4.67 8.44
CA CYS A 343 16.53 -4.88 8.02
C CYS A 343 17.25 -3.57 7.70
N ASP A 344 18.53 -3.46 8.05
CA ASP A 344 19.38 -2.33 7.69
C ASP A 344 19.92 -2.46 6.25
N ARG A 345 20.19 -3.69 5.82
CA ARG A 345 20.45 -4.07 4.43
C ARG A 345 19.79 -5.40 4.09
N ILE A 346 19.47 -5.60 2.82
CA ILE A 346 18.98 -6.88 2.30
C ILE A 346 20.01 -7.42 1.31
N ALA A 347 20.38 -8.70 1.45
CA ALA A 347 21.25 -9.41 0.54
C ALA A 347 20.43 -10.24 -0.45
N GLY A 348 20.72 -10.07 -1.74
CA GLY A 348 20.01 -10.68 -2.85
C GLY A 348 19.10 -9.71 -3.58
N ASP A 349 18.58 -10.14 -4.72
CA ASP A 349 17.69 -9.32 -5.55
C ASP A 349 16.28 -9.32 -4.97
N ILE A 350 15.81 -8.15 -4.51
CA ILE A 350 14.47 -7.98 -3.95
C ILE A 350 13.45 -8.20 -5.09
N PRO A 351 12.57 -9.21 -5.00
CA PRO A 351 11.64 -9.53 -6.06
C PRO A 351 10.50 -8.51 -6.10
N ASP A 352 10.10 -8.16 -7.31
CA ASP A 352 8.93 -7.32 -7.56
C ASP A 352 7.65 -7.98 -7.01
N PRO A 353 6.63 -7.19 -6.65
CA PRO A 353 5.35 -7.74 -6.27
C PRO A 353 4.82 -8.66 -7.37
N PRO A 354 4.21 -9.81 -7.02
CA PRO A 354 3.64 -10.71 -8.00
C PRO A 354 2.66 -9.91 -8.87
N THR A 355 2.95 -9.81 -10.17
CA THR A 355 1.99 -9.22 -11.11
C THR A 355 0.69 -9.98 -10.93
N ALA A 356 -0.44 -9.28 -10.77
CA ALA A 356 -1.75 -9.91 -10.67
C ALA A 356 -1.98 -10.79 -11.90
N ALA A 357 -1.60 -12.05 -11.81
CA ALA A 357 -1.69 -12.99 -12.90
C ALA A 357 -3.16 -13.25 -13.12
N SER A 358 -3.61 -12.93 -14.33
CA SER A 358 -4.91 -13.28 -14.90
C SER A 358 -5.34 -14.65 -14.39
N THR A 359 -6.50 -14.67 -13.72
CA THR A 359 -7.15 -15.87 -13.21
C THR A 359 -7.03 -17.01 -14.24
N PRO A 360 -6.52 -18.19 -13.88
CA PRO A 360 -6.48 -19.31 -14.80
C PRO A 360 -7.93 -19.62 -15.20
N GLY A 361 -8.23 -19.41 -16.48
CA GLY A 361 -9.52 -19.74 -17.06
C GLY A 361 -9.85 -21.18 -16.73
N THR A 362 -10.96 -21.36 -16.02
CA THR A 362 -11.54 -22.67 -15.73
C THR A 362 -11.67 -23.42 -17.04
N SER A 363 -10.78 -24.38 -17.27
CA SER A 363 -10.91 -25.32 -18.37
C SER A 363 -12.06 -26.24 -17.99
N ALA A 364 -13.24 -25.94 -18.54
CA ALA A 364 -14.37 -26.85 -18.52
C ALA A 364 -14.00 -28.04 -19.41
N GLU A 365 -13.51 -29.09 -18.78
CA GLU A 365 -13.36 -30.40 -19.40
C GLU A 365 -14.76 -31.01 -19.56
N GLY A 366 -15.30 -30.86 -20.78
CA GLY A 366 -16.54 -31.50 -21.18
C GLY A 366 -16.31 -33.00 -21.33
N ALA A 367 -16.89 -33.78 -20.41
CA ALA A 367 -17.17 -35.18 -20.63
C ALA A 367 -18.24 -35.29 -21.74
N ALA A 368 -17.88 -35.94 -22.85
CA ALA A 368 -18.82 -36.39 -23.85
C ALA A 368 -18.84 -37.92 -23.84
N ASP A 369 -20.02 -38.47 -23.53
CA ASP A 369 -20.41 -39.84 -23.81
C ASP A 369 -20.27 -40.16 -25.32
N ALA A 370 -19.60 -41.27 -25.63
CA ALA A 370 -19.92 -42.20 -26.72
C ALA A 370 -19.09 -43.49 -26.58
#